data_AF-A0A4S2MNL0-F1
#
_entry.id   AF-A0A4S2MNL0-F1
#
_cell.length_a   1.000
_cell.length_b   1.000
_cell.length_c   1.000
_cell.angle_alpha   90.00
_cell.angle_beta   90.00
_cell.angle_gamma   90.00
#
_symmetry.space_group_name_H-M   'P 1'
#
loop_
_entity.id
_entity.type
_entity.pdbx_description
1 polymer ?
#
loop_
_entity_poly.entity_id
_entity_poly.type
_entity_poly.pdbx_seq_one_letter_code
_entity_poly.pdbx_strand_id
1 'polypeptide(L)' 'NKRFSRIDMSKVAYERDGLEDNTFLAAGFDETHYSFKAHQDLIVTKGKGFTKEKNKKKKGAYRGGAIDFTTRSIKFDD' A
#
# COMPACT_ATOMS: atom_id res chain seq x y z
N ASN A 1 19.69 -17.88 -17.68
CA ASN A 1 20.30 -17.34 -16.44
C ASN A 1 19.26 -16.76 -15.52
N LYS A 2 18.87 -17.49 -14.46
CA LYS A 2 18.02 -16.98 -13.38
C LYS A 2 18.91 -16.23 -12.39
N ARG A 3 18.50 -15.01 -11.99
CA ARG A 3 19.25 -14.22 -11.00
C ARG A 3 19.13 -14.88 -9.61
N PHE A 4 20.17 -14.78 -8.81
CA PHE A 4 20.16 -15.31 -7.45
C PHE A 4 19.06 -14.67 -6.60
N SER A 5 18.26 -15.50 -5.91
CA SER A 5 17.25 -15.11 -4.94
C SER A 5 17.44 -15.92 -3.66
N ARG A 6 17.32 -15.27 -2.49
CA ARG A 6 17.44 -15.95 -1.18
C ARG A 6 16.22 -16.80 -0.82
N ILE A 7 15.09 -16.51 -1.47
CA ILE A 7 13.81 -17.18 -1.24
C ILE A 7 13.53 -18.08 -2.45
N ASP A 8 13.08 -19.29 -2.16
CA ASP A 8 12.57 -20.23 -3.15
C ASP A 8 11.04 -20.07 -3.25
N MET A 9 10.58 -19.41 -4.31
CA MET A 9 9.15 -19.13 -4.50
C MET A 9 8.29 -20.39 -4.58
N SER A 10 8.85 -21.54 -4.96
CA SER A 10 8.10 -22.80 -5.05
C SER A 10 7.71 -23.39 -3.69
N LYS A 11 8.39 -22.96 -2.62
CA LYS A 11 8.18 -23.44 -1.26
C LYS A 11 7.39 -22.46 -0.39
N VAL A 12 7.02 -21.30 -0.94
CA VAL A 12 6.22 -20.32 -0.22
C VAL A 12 4.77 -20.78 -0.28
N ALA A 13 4.18 -21.01 0.89
CA ALA A 13 2.76 -21.29 1.04
C ALA A 13 2.13 -20.17 1.86
N TYR A 14 0.94 -19.75 1.45
CA TYR A 14 0.15 -18.74 2.15
C TYR A 14 -1.08 -19.42 2.76
N GLU A 15 -1.47 -18.97 3.94
CA GLU A 15 -2.68 -19.47 4.61
C GLU A 15 -3.96 -19.03 3.88
N ARG A 16 -3.94 -17.82 3.28
CA ARG A 16 -5.04 -17.24 2.51
C ARG A 16 -4.51 -16.54 1.28
N ASP A 17 -5.27 -16.58 0.19
CA ASP A 17 -4.94 -15.94 -1.10
C ASP A 17 -4.73 -14.41 -0.96
N GLY A 18 -5.50 -13.75 -0.10
CA GLY A 18 -5.37 -12.30 0.15
C GLY A 18 -4.10 -11.87 0.90
N LEU A 19 -3.28 -12.80 1.38
CA LEU A 19 -2.00 -12.51 2.04
C LEU A 19 -0.80 -12.44 1.07
N GLU A 20 -1.01 -12.83 -0.18
CA GLU A 20 0.03 -12.86 -1.19
C GLU A 20 0.49 -11.44 -1.58
N ASP A 21 -0.47 -10.49 -1.62
CA ASP A 21 -0.23 -9.13 -2.06
C ASP A 21 -0.31 -8.12 -0.89
N ASN A 22 0.83 -7.47 -0.61
CA ASN A 22 0.95 -6.41 0.40
C ASN A 22 0.89 -5.00 -0.22
N THR A 23 0.50 -4.87 -1.49
CA THR A 23 0.37 -3.56 -2.13
C THR A 23 -0.81 -2.77 -1.56
N PHE A 24 -0.76 -1.45 -1.74
CA PHE A 24 -1.87 -0.58 -1.34
C PHE A 24 -3.17 -0.90 -2.09
N LEU A 25 -3.09 -1.33 -3.35
CA LEU A 25 -4.26 -1.64 -4.17
C LEU A 25 -5.00 -2.88 -3.68
N ALA A 26 -4.27 -3.89 -3.19
CA ALA A 26 -4.85 -5.08 -2.57
C ALA A 26 -5.74 -4.76 -1.35
N ALA A 27 -5.50 -3.63 -0.66
CA ALA A 27 -6.33 -3.19 0.46
C ALA A 27 -7.74 -2.70 0.03
N GLY A 28 -8.00 -2.51 -1.26
CA GLY A 28 -9.35 -2.28 -1.80
C GLY A 28 -10.01 -0.98 -1.33
N PHE A 29 -9.24 0.11 -1.24
CA PHE A 29 -9.81 1.43 -0.93
C PHE A 29 -10.60 1.97 -2.12
N ASP A 30 -11.75 2.59 -1.86
CA ASP A 30 -12.52 3.33 -2.87
C ASP A 30 -11.71 4.51 -3.43
N GLU A 31 -11.99 4.89 -4.68
CA GLU A 31 -11.27 5.95 -5.38
C GLU A 31 -11.47 7.32 -4.72
N THR A 32 -12.63 7.51 -4.09
CA THR A 32 -12.96 8.76 -3.39
C THR A 32 -12.27 8.86 -2.02
N HIS A 33 -11.70 7.76 -1.52
CA HIS A 33 -11.12 7.64 -0.20
C HIS A 33 -9.83 8.46 -0.04
N TYR A 34 -9.62 8.98 1.17
CA TYR A 34 -8.43 9.74 1.56
C TYR A 34 -7.13 9.03 1.14
N SER A 35 -7.00 7.75 1.50
CA SER A 35 -5.79 6.96 1.28
C SER A 35 -5.52 6.71 -0.20
N PHE A 36 -6.56 6.54 -1.02
CA PHE A 36 -6.40 6.28 -2.45
C PHE A 36 -5.87 7.50 -3.18
N LYS A 37 -6.44 8.69 -2.90
CA LYS A 37 -5.92 9.96 -3.43
C LYS A 37 -4.47 10.20 -3.01
N ALA A 38 -4.14 9.91 -1.75
CA ALA A 38 -2.76 10.04 -1.25
C ALA A 38 -1.80 9.07 -1.96
N HIS A 39 -2.24 7.82 -2.21
CA HIS A 39 -1.46 6.84 -2.95
C HIS A 39 -1.19 7.31 -4.38
N GLN A 40 -2.21 7.76 -5.12
CA GLN A 40 -2.04 8.27 -6.50
C GLN A 40 -1.02 9.40 -6.60
N ASP A 41 -1.03 10.32 -5.62
CA ASP A 41 -0.10 11.45 -5.59
C ASP A 41 1.34 11.04 -5.27
N LEU A 42 1.53 10.08 -4.35
CA LEU A 42 2.84 9.82 -3.76
C LEU A 42 3.56 8.61 -4.39
N ILE A 43 2.84 7.69 -5.03
CA ILE A 43 3.39 6.45 -5.59
C ILE A 43 4.51 6.69 -6.63
N VAL A 44 4.44 7.81 -7.36
CA VAL A 44 5.43 8.19 -8.37
C VAL A 44 6.77 8.60 -7.77
N THR A 45 6.81 8.91 -6.48
CA THR A 45 8.00 9.41 -5.79
C THR A 45 8.61 8.35 -4.87
N LYS A 46 9.95 8.34 -4.76
CA LYS A 46 10.70 7.41 -3.91
C LYS A 46 11.81 8.14 -3.14
N GLY A 47 12.22 7.59 -1.99
CA GLY A 47 13.36 8.08 -1.20
C GLY A 47 13.23 9.55 -0.77
N LYS A 48 14.30 10.34 -0.96
CA LYS A 48 14.32 11.76 -0.56
C LYS A 48 13.26 12.61 -1.27
N GLY A 49 12.89 12.24 -2.51
CA GLY A 49 11.85 12.92 -3.28
C GLY A 49 10.47 12.76 -2.65
N PHE A 50 10.18 11.55 -2.13
CA PHE A 50 8.93 11.27 -1.41
C PHE A 50 8.74 12.19 -0.21
N THR A 51 9.78 12.37 0.61
CA THR A 51 9.67 13.24 1.80
C THR A 51 9.35 14.69 1.41
N LYS A 52 9.98 15.21 0.34
CA LYS A 52 9.71 16.56 -0.15
C LYS A 52 8.28 16.70 -0.67
N GLU A 53 7.85 15.75 -1.52
CA GLU A 53 6.52 15.79 -2.14
C GLU A 53 5.41 15.62 -1.09
N LYS A 54 5.58 14.69 -0.14
CA LYS A 54 4.71 14.53 1.02
C LYS A 54 4.59 15.83 1.83
N ASN A 55 5.70 16.47 2.16
CA ASN A 55 5.69 17.71 2.95
C ASN A 55 5.02 18.86 2.19
N LYS A 56 5.21 18.95 0.86
CA LYS A 56 4.56 19.94 0.00
C LYS A 56 3.05 19.74 -0.05
N LYS A 57 2.60 18.50 -0.29
CA LYS A 57 1.17 18.15 -0.32
C LYS A 57 0.49 18.35 1.04
N LYS A 58 1.18 18.02 2.15
CA LYS A 58 0.72 18.29 3.52
C LYS A 58 0.54 19.79 3.78
N LYS A 59 1.43 20.65 3.27
CA LYS A 59 1.43 22.10 3.57
C LYS A 59 0.43 22.91 2.73
N GLY A 60 0.14 22.52 1.50
CA GLY A 60 -0.50 23.43 0.54
C GLY A 60 -1.77 22.98 -0.18
N ALA A 61 -2.15 21.69 -0.16
CA ALA A 61 -3.18 21.23 -1.11
C ALA A 61 -4.08 20.09 -0.64
N TYR A 62 -3.93 19.60 0.59
CA TYR A 62 -4.64 18.39 0.98
C TYR A 62 -6.12 18.66 1.29
N ARG A 63 -6.98 18.49 0.27
CA ARG A 63 -8.46 18.60 0.37
C ARG A 63 -9.18 17.30 0.71
N GLY A 64 -8.44 16.22 0.91
CA GLY A 64 -8.97 14.97 1.44
C GLY A 64 -10.04 14.25 0.62
N GLY A 65 -10.49 13.17 1.23
CA GLY A 65 -11.54 12.26 0.81
C GLY A 65 -12.17 11.67 2.05
N ALA A 66 -13.16 10.79 1.88
CA ALA A 66 -13.75 10.09 3.02
C ALA A 66 -12.68 9.28 3.77
N ILE A 67 -12.80 9.23 5.09
CA ILE A 67 -12.00 8.35 5.94
C ILE A 67 -12.89 7.16 6.29
N ASP A 68 -12.39 5.98 5.96
CA ASP A 68 -12.96 4.70 6.29
C ASP A 68 -12.43 4.26 7.66
N PHE A 69 -13.35 3.97 8.58
CA PHE A 69 -13.05 3.51 9.93
C PHE A 69 -13.22 1.98 10.06
N THR A 70 -13.49 1.27 8.96
CA THR A 70 -13.58 -0.18 8.97
C THR A 70 -12.22 -0.82 9.27
N THR A 71 -12.28 -1.97 9.92
CA THR A 71 -11.09 -2.74 10.25
C THR A 71 -10.77 -3.70 9.11
N ARG A 72 -9.54 -3.64 8.58
CA ARG A 72 -9.02 -4.54 7.53
C ARG A 72 -8.03 -5.60 8.07
N SER A 73 -8.15 -5.96 9.34
CA SER A 73 -7.30 -6.97 9.97
C SER A 73 -7.79 -8.38 9.64
N ILE A 74 -6.87 -9.31 9.47
CA ILE A 74 -7.19 -10.74 9.48
C ILE A 74 -6.95 -11.31 10.88
N LYS A 75 -7.81 -12.24 11.29
CA LYS A 75 -7.57 -13.08 12.47
C LYS A 75 -6.89 -14.37 12.00
N PHE A 76 -5.77 -14.69 12.63
CA PHE A 76 -5.11 -15.99 12.48
C PHE A 76 -5.89 -17.05 13.25
N ASP A 77 -5.89 -18.27 12.73
CA ASP A 77 -6.62 -19.38 13.35
C ASP A 77 -5.85 -20.01 14.54
N ASP A 78 -4.59 -19.58 14.74
CA ASP A 78 -3.68 -19.95 15.83
C ASP A 78 -3.91 -19.18 17.15
#